data_AF-A0A1H8HJ98-F1
#
_entry.id   AF-A0A1H8HJ98-F1
#
_cell.length_a   1.000
_cell.length_b   1.000
_cell.length_c   1.000
_cell.angle_alpha   90.00
_cell.angle_beta   90.00
_cell.angle_gamma   90.00
#
_symmetry.space_group_name_H-M   'P 1'
#
loop_
_entity.id
_entity.type
_entity.pdbx_description
1 polymer ?
#
loop_
_entity_poly.entity_id
_entity_poly.type
_entity_poly.pdbx_seq_one_letter_code
_entity_poly.pdbx_strand_id
1 'polypeptide(L)'
;MIKISQKLKSQLWWLIISVDYDYSRITVAEHELTDEVLTLWLEDKQDYKNSIDECLQVDIRIRDMARIIKAENLNSYEGTKLHPTKNFAYKARIEINTPVQWYKDDASVLEQQWAREAILKTLLTQLVEAGAASDYDY
;
A
#
# COMPACT_ATOMS: atom_id res chain seq x y z
N MET A 1 5.77 7.76 4.85
CA MET A 1 5.21 8.54 3.73
C MET A 1 5.85 8.05 2.45
N ILE A 2 5.06 7.76 1.42
CA ILE A 2 5.55 7.37 0.10
C ILE A 2 6.04 8.65 -0.58
N LYS A 3 7.21 8.63 -1.23
CA LYS A 3 7.68 9.80 -1.95
C LYS A 3 7.01 9.86 -3.32
N ILE A 4 6.06 10.78 -3.50
CA ILE A 4 5.29 10.95 -4.74
C ILE A 4 5.84 12.15 -5.50
N SER A 5 6.26 11.96 -6.76
CA SER A 5 6.69 13.05 -7.63
C SER A 5 5.51 13.94 -8.03
N GLN A 6 5.75 15.21 -8.39
CA GLN A 6 4.67 16.10 -8.82
C GLN A 6 3.93 15.56 -10.05
N LYS A 7 4.65 14.96 -11.01
CA LYS A 7 4.07 14.30 -12.18
C LYS A 7 3.08 13.21 -11.77
N LEU A 8 3.51 12.31 -10.87
CA LEU A 8 2.66 11.22 -10.39
C LEU A 8 1.46 11.75 -9.60
N LYS A 9 1.63 12.80 -8.78
CA LYS A 9 0.50 13.47 -8.09
C LYS A 9 -0.55 13.96 -9.10
N SER A 10 -0.14 14.63 -10.16
CA SER A 10 -1.06 15.10 -11.21
C SER A 10 -1.79 13.94 -11.89
N GLN A 11 -1.09 12.85 -12.21
CA GLN A 11 -1.72 11.67 -12.82
C GLN A 11 -2.72 10.99 -11.88
N LEU A 12 -2.39 10.87 -10.58
CA LEU A 12 -3.31 10.32 -9.59
C LEU A 12 -4.54 11.21 -9.40
N TRP A 13 -4.39 12.54 -9.42
CA TRP A 13 -5.53 13.46 -9.39
C TRP A 13 -6.43 13.30 -10.62
N TRP A 14 -5.87 13.12 -11.81
CA TRP A 14 -6.65 12.83 -13.01
C TRP A 14 -7.44 11.52 -12.88
N LEU A 15 -6.82 10.48 -12.32
CA LEU A 15 -7.51 9.21 -12.05
C LEU A 15 -8.64 9.39 -11.02
N ILE A 16 -8.43 10.17 -9.96
CA ILE A 16 -9.47 10.47 -8.96
C ILE A 16 -10.64 11.22 -9.59
N ILE A 17 -10.35 12.20 -10.46
CA ILE A 17 -11.38 12.95 -11.19
C ILE A 17 -12.14 12.03 -12.15
N SER A 18 -11.45 11.12 -12.87
CA SER A 18 -12.10 10.23 -13.82
C SER A 18 -13.05 9.23 -13.16
N VAL A 19 -12.79 8.84 -11.90
CA VAL A 19 -13.69 7.99 -11.11
C VAL A 19 -14.75 8.79 -10.33
N ASP A 20 -14.89 10.08 -10.59
CA ASP A 20 -15.83 10.98 -9.90
C ASP A 20 -15.65 10.98 -8.37
N TYR A 21 -14.39 10.99 -7.91
CA TYR A 21 -14.01 10.95 -6.49
C TYR A 21 -14.47 9.71 -5.71
N ASP A 22 -15.03 8.70 -6.38
CA ASP A 22 -15.30 7.40 -5.77
C ASP A 22 -14.03 6.54 -5.75
N TYR A 23 -13.23 6.72 -4.70
CA TYR A 23 -11.97 5.99 -4.50
C TYR A 23 -12.13 4.46 -4.51
N SER A 24 -13.33 3.93 -4.24
CA SER A 24 -13.57 2.48 -4.24
C SER A 24 -13.53 1.85 -5.64
N ARG A 25 -13.65 2.70 -6.67
CA ARG A 25 -13.50 2.34 -8.08
C ARG A 25 -12.04 2.24 -8.53
N ILE A 26 -11.10 2.89 -7.84
CA ILE A 26 -9.68 2.76 -8.18
C ILE A 26 -9.19 1.38 -7.71
N THR A 27 -8.63 0.61 -8.61
CA THR A 27 -8.16 -0.75 -8.33
C THR A 27 -6.77 -1.01 -8.89
N VAL A 28 -6.14 -2.07 -8.41
CA VAL A 28 -4.87 -2.58 -8.91
C VAL A 28 -5.19 -3.64 -9.96
N ALA A 29 -4.97 -3.30 -11.23
CA ALA A 29 -5.16 -4.18 -12.37
C ALA A 29 -4.09 -5.28 -12.39
N GLU A 30 -2.84 -4.89 -12.17
CA GLU A 30 -1.69 -5.79 -12.13
C GLU A 30 -0.62 -5.23 -11.18
N HIS A 31 0.33 -6.08 -10.81
CA HIS A 31 1.48 -5.75 -10.00
C HIS A 31 2.72 -6.54 -10.39
N GLU A 32 3.87 -5.95 -10.15
CA GLU A 32 5.16 -6.61 -10.35
C GLU A 32 6.07 -6.26 -9.17
N LEU A 33 6.71 -7.28 -8.60
CA LEU A 33 7.65 -7.09 -7.49
C LEU A 33 9.07 -7.39 -7.95
N THR A 34 9.92 -6.38 -7.86
CA THR A 34 11.37 -6.50 -8.04
C THR A 34 12.09 -6.36 -6.70
N ASP A 35 13.42 -6.41 -6.70
CA ASP A 35 14.20 -6.21 -5.48
C ASP A 35 14.23 -4.73 -5.02
N GLU A 36 13.88 -3.79 -5.89
CA GLU A 36 13.93 -2.35 -5.59
C GLU A 36 12.56 -1.70 -5.44
N VAL A 37 11.60 -2.13 -6.27
CA VAL A 37 10.26 -1.54 -6.36
C VAL A 37 9.16 -2.58 -6.48
N LEU A 38 8.01 -2.27 -5.89
CA LEU A 38 6.70 -2.83 -6.22
C LEU A 38 6.05 -1.87 -7.23
N THR A 39 5.82 -2.35 -8.45
CA THR A 39 5.07 -1.65 -9.47
C THR A 39 3.60 -2.03 -9.37
N LEU A 40 2.71 -1.04 -9.35
CA LEU A 40 1.26 -1.24 -9.40
C LEU A 40 0.70 -0.55 -10.65
N TRP A 41 -0.18 -1.23 -11.37
CA TRP A 41 -0.94 -0.62 -12.46
C TRP A 41 -2.35 -0.36 -11.99
N LEU A 42 -2.73 0.92 -11.95
CA LEU A 42 -4.02 1.37 -11.44
C LEU A 42 -5.01 1.67 -12.56
N GLU A 43 -6.27 1.28 -12.35
CA GLU A 43 -7.36 1.56 -13.27
C GLU A 43 -8.69 1.80 -12.53
N ASP A 44 -9.71 2.17 -13.29
CA ASP A 44 -11.09 2.29 -12.82
C ASP A 44 -11.85 0.98 -13.09
N LYS A 45 -12.48 0.41 -12.05
CA LYS A 45 -13.33 -0.79 -12.14
C LYS A 45 -14.50 -0.68 -13.12
N GLN A 46 -14.89 0.54 -13.50
CA GLN A 46 -15.97 0.77 -14.47
C GLN A 46 -15.45 1.11 -15.88
N ASP A 47 -14.14 1.26 -16.04
CA ASP A 47 -13.47 1.57 -17.30
C ASP A 47 -12.16 0.75 -17.40
N TYR A 48 -12.33 -0.58 -17.38
CA TYR A 48 -11.24 -1.53 -17.50
C TYR A 48 -10.45 -1.28 -18.78
N LYS A 49 -9.13 -1.26 -18.65
CA LYS A 49 -8.25 -1.04 -19.79
C LYS A 49 -8.07 -2.31 -20.61
N ASN A 50 -7.89 -2.15 -21.91
CA ASN A 50 -7.68 -3.29 -22.79
C ASN A 50 -6.26 -3.84 -22.70
N SER A 51 -5.33 -3.02 -22.21
CA SER A 51 -3.92 -3.36 -22.01
C SER A 51 -3.32 -2.67 -20.79
N ILE A 52 -2.30 -3.29 -20.19
CA ILE A 52 -1.64 -2.80 -18.96
C ILE A 52 -0.95 -1.44 -19.18
N ASP A 53 -0.50 -1.18 -20.40
CA ASP A 53 0.13 0.08 -20.84
C ASP A 53 -0.83 1.28 -20.84
N GLU A 54 -2.13 1.05 -20.81
CA GLU A 54 -3.15 2.11 -20.63
C GLU A 54 -3.41 2.43 -19.14
N CYS A 55 -2.99 1.56 -18.22
CA CYS A 55 -3.15 1.76 -16.78
C CYS A 55 -2.15 2.78 -16.23
N LEU A 56 -2.52 3.44 -15.13
CA LEU A 56 -1.60 4.32 -14.42
C LEU A 56 -0.56 3.49 -13.64
N GLN A 57 0.67 3.44 -14.14
CA GLN A 57 1.78 2.80 -13.44
C GLN A 57 2.25 3.63 -12.25
N VAL A 58 2.44 2.97 -11.10
CA VAL A 58 2.93 3.53 -9.86
C VAL A 58 4.04 2.66 -9.28
N ASP A 59 5.24 3.22 -9.16
CA ASP A 59 6.38 2.52 -8.56
C ASP A 59 6.52 2.88 -7.08
N ILE A 60 6.43 1.89 -6.21
CA ILE A 60 6.62 2.02 -4.76
C ILE A 60 7.94 1.39 -4.37
N ARG A 61 8.82 2.14 -3.71
CA ARG A 61 10.09 1.60 -3.19
C ARG A 61 9.81 0.49 -2.19
N ILE A 62 10.58 -0.59 -2.24
CA ILE A 62 10.44 -1.75 -1.34
C ILE A 62 10.48 -1.35 0.14
N ARG A 63 11.31 -0.36 0.50
CA ARG A 63 11.36 0.18 1.86
C ARG A 63 10.04 0.83 2.30
N ASP A 64 9.33 1.49 1.39
CA ASP A 64 8.04 2.11 1.68
C ASP A 64 6.95 1.04 1.82
N MET A 65 6.94 0.03 0.93
CA MET A 65 6.09 -1.17 1.04
C MET A 65 6.30 -1.88 2.38
N ALA A 66 7.55 -2.18 2.75
CA ALA A 66 7.90 -2.86 3.99
C ALA A 66 7.40 -2.10 5.23
N ARG A 67 7.49 -0.75 5.19
CA ARG A 67 6.98 0.10 6.26
C ARG A 67 5.46 0.00 6.39
N ILE A 68 4.74 -0.01 5.27
CA ILE A 68 3.27 -0.08 5.24
C ILE A 68 2.81 -1.46 5.76
N ILE A 69 3.38 -2.55 5.25
CA ILE A 69 3.08 -3.92 5.72
C ILE A 69 3.25 -4.03 7.24
N LYS A 70 4.33 -3.45 7.77
CA LYS A 70 4.60 -3.44 9.21
C LYS A 70 3.61 -2.56 9.99
N ALA A 71 3.25 -1.39 9.47
CA ALA A 71 2.30 -0.48 10.12
C ALA A 71 0.89 -1.10 10.20
N GLU A 72 0.49 -1.82 9.16
CA GLU A 72 -0.77 -2.56 9.08
C GLU A 72 -0.72 -3.92 9.83
N ASN A 73 0.43 -4.27 10.42
CA ASN A 73 0.68 -5.51 11.14
C ASN A 73 0.45 -6.79 10.30
N LEU A 74 0.51 -6.72 8.97
CA LEU A 74 0.17 -7.84 8.08
C LEU A 74 1.17 -8.99 8.21
N ASN A 75 2.43 -8.69 8.50
CA ASN A 75 3.50 -9.69 8.69
C ASN A 75 3.58 -10.23 10.12
N SER A 76 2.51 -10.09 10.92
CA SER A 76 2.53 -10.46 12.34
C SER A 76 1.15 -10.87 12.86
N TYR A 77 1.13 -11.66 13.92
CA TYR A 77 -0.09 -12.03 14.61
C TYR A 77 -0.04 -11.64 16.09
N GLU A 78 -1.21 -11.53 16.72
CA GLU A 78 -1.28 -11.33 18.17
C GLU A 78 -0.99 -12.65 18.89
N GLY A 79 -0.05 -12.61 19.83
CA GLY A 79 0.30 -13.75 20.65
C GLY A 79 0.69 -13.34 22.06
N THR A 80 1.20 -14.31 22.81
CA THR A 80 1.63 -14.12 24.20
C THR A 80 3.10 -14.45 24.32
N LYS A 81 3.88 -13.57 24.95
CA LYS A 81 5.28 -13.80 25.31
C LYS A 81 5.42 -13.92 26.82
N LEU A 82 6.32 -14.79 27.27
CA LEU A 82 6.76 -14.85 28.66
C LEU A 82 7.88 -13.83 28.86
N HIS A 83 7.82 -13.07 29.95
CA HIS A 83 8.91 -12.16 30.27
C HIS A 83 10.19 -12.97 30.59
N PRO A 84 11.36 -12.65 30.00
CA PRO A 84 12.54 -13.53 30.04
C PRO A 84 13.02 -13.90 31.44
N THR A 85 12.80 -13.01 32.41
CA THR A 85 13.29 -13.14 33.79
C THR A 85 12.20 -13.03 34.86
N LYS A 86 10.97 -12.67 34.47
CA LYS A 86 9.87 -12.45 35.41
C LYS A 86 8.76 -13.42 35.02
N ASN A 87 8.19 -14.13 35.98
CA ASN A 87 7.26 -15.22 35.70
C ASN A 87 5.85 -14.72 35.37
N PHE A 88 5.71 -13.84 34.38
CA PHE A 88 4.42 -13.38 33.87
C PHE A 88 4.41 -13.34 32.35
N ALA A 89 3.23 -13.53 31.78
CA ALA A 89 2.96 -13.53 30.36
C ALA A 89 2.33 -12.19 29.93
N TYR A 90 2.67 -11.69 28.75
CA TYR A 90 2.12 -10.44 28.22
C TYR A 90 1.76 -10.61 26.74
N LYS A 91 0.74 -9.87 26.29
CA LYS A 91 0.35 -9.84 24.89
C LYS A 91 1.41 -9.09 24.08
N ALA A 92 1.79 -9.65 22.93
CA ALA A 92 2.76 -9.05 22.03
C ALA A 92 2.39 -9.40 20.58
N ARG A 93 2.82 -8.55 19.64
CA ARG A 93 2.85 -8.93 18.23
C ARG A 93 4.06 -9.82 17.97
N ILE A 94 3.82 -10.96 17.35
CA ILE A 94 4.84 -11.91 16.95
C ILE A 94 5.00 -11.78 15.43
N GLU A 95 6.18 -11.34 15.01
CA GLU A 95 6.53 -11.23 13.60
C GLU A 95 6.68 -12.63 13.01
N ILE A 96 6.01 -12.88 11.88
CA ILE A 96 6.11 -14.14 11.12
C ILE A 96 7.44 -14.13 10.38
N ASN A 97 7.68 -13.05 9.63
CA ASN A 97 8.90 -12.81 8.87
C ASN A 97 9.08 -11.31 8.63
N THR A 98 10.23 -10.91 8.11
CA THR A 98 10.44 -9.52 7.68
C THR A 98 9.39 -9.15 6.62
N PRO A 99 8.90 -7.89 6.56
CA PRO A 99 7.75 -7.52 5.73
C PRO A 99 7.83 -7.94 4.26
N VAL A 100 9.01 -7.82 3.64
CA VAL A 100 9.21 -8.16 2.23
C VAL A 100 9.26 -9.66 2.03
N GLN A 101 9.95 -10.38 2.93
CA GLN A 101 10.05 -11.83 2.84
C GLN A 101 8.69 -12.48 3.10
N TRP A 102 7.94 -11.96 4.09
CA TRP A 102 6.57 -12.37 4.34
C TRP A 102 5.72 -12.25 3.08
N TYR A 103 5.79 -11.10 2.40
CA TYR A 103 5.01 -10.89 1.17
C TYR A 103 5.37 -11.89 0.06
N LYS A 104 6.67 -12.20 -0.10
CA LYS A 104 7.17 -13.08 -1.17
C LYS A 104 6.87 -14.56 -0.90
N ASP A 105 7.07 -15.02 0.33
CA ASP A 105 7.18 -16.45 0.63
C ASP A 105 6.06 -16.98 1.53
N ASP A 106 5.52 -16.14 2.43
CA ASP A 106 4.60 -16.58 3.48
C ASP A 106 3.15 -16.16 3.22
N ALA A 107 2.95 -14.99 2.59
CA ALA A 107 1.65 -14.41 2.35
C ALA A 107 0.90 -15.17 1.25
N SER A 108 -0.34 -15.54 1.54
CA SER A 108 -1.29 -16.03 0.54
C SER A 108 -1.60 -14.95 -0.50
N VAL A 109 -2.13 -15.35 -1.66
CA VAL A 109 -2.55 -14.41 -2.73
C VAL A 109 -3.49 -13.33 -2.20
N LEU A 110 -4.40 -13.69 -1.27
CA LEU A 110 -5.32 -12.77 -0.64
C LEU A 110 -4.62 -11.77 0.28
N GLU A 111 -3.67 -12.23 1.10
CA GLU A 111 -2.89 -11.35 1.98
C GLU A 111 -1.98 -10.41 1.19
N GLN A 112 -1.40 -10.90 0.08
CA GLN A 112 -0.67 -10.06 -0.86
C GLN A 112 -1.58 -8.99 -1.48
N GLN A 113 -2.82 -9.33 -1.81
CA GLN A 113 -3.82 -8.37 -2.28
C GLN A 113 -4.10 -7.31 -1.21
N TRP A 114 -4.35 -7.70 0.04
CA TRP A 114 -4.57 -6.75 1.14
C TRP A 114 -3.39 -5.80 1.32
N ALA A 115 -2.16 -6.28 1.19
CA ALA A 115 -0.98 -5.43 1.25
C ALA A 115 -0.95 -4.40 0.09
N ARG A 116 -1.30 -4.79 -1.14
CA ARG A 116 -1.40 -3.87 -2.29
C ARG A 116 -2.51 -2.83 -2.08
N GLU A 117 -3.67 -3.26 -1.56
CA GLU A 117 -4.79 -2.37 -1.24
C GLU A 117 -4.43 -1.38 -0.13
N ALA A 118 -3.71 -1.82 0.91
CA ALA A 118 -3.22 -0.93 1.97
C ALA A 118 -2.23 0.11 1.45
N ILE A 119 -1.37 -0.26 0.50
CA ILE A 119 -0.44 0.66 -0.18
C ILE A 119 -1.22 1.68 -1.02
N LEU A 120 -2.19 1.23 -1.83
CA LEU A 120 -3.05 2.11 -2.62
C LEU A 120 -3.80 3.09 -1.72
N LYS A 121 -4.42 2.61 -0.65
CA LYS A 121 -5.10 3.45 0.34
C LYS A 121 -4.17 4.49 0.93
N THR A 122 -2.96 4.08 1.34
CA THR A 122 -1.95 4.98 1.88
C THR A 122 -1.54 6.07 0.87
N LEU A 123 -1.41 5.71 -0.41
CA LEU A 123 -1.07 6.62 -1.48
C LEU A 123 -2.16 7.68 -1.69
N LEU A 124 -3.42 7.24 -1.77
CA LEU A 124 -4.57 8.12 -1.97
C LEU A 124 -4.78 9.05 -0.77
N THR A 125 -4.67 8.54 0.46
CA THR A 125 -4.76 9.35 1.68
C THR A 125 -3.71 10.46 1.68
N GLN A 126 -2.44 10.13 1.39
CA GLN A 126 -1.37 11.13 1.34
C GLN A 126 -1.60 12.20 0.28
N LEU A 127 -2.21 11.83 -0.86
CA LEU A 127 -2.52 12.78 -1.92
C LEU A 127 -3.60 13.79 -1.49
N VAL A 128 -4.68 13.29 -0.88
CA VAL A 128 -5.78 14.12 -0.39
C VAL A 128 -5.31 15.04 0.74
N GLU A 129 -4.56 14.52 1.71
CA GLU A 129 -4.02 15.31 2.83
C GLU A 129 -3.07 16.40 2.34
N ALA A 130 -2.22 16.11 1.36
CA ALA A 130 -1.31 17.10 0.78
C ALA A 130 -2.04 18.18 -0.03
N GLY A 131 -3.14 17.83 -0.71
CA GLY A 131 -3.99 18.78 -1.43
C GLY A 131 -4.78 19.68 -0.47
N ALA A 132 -5.36 19.11 0.58
CA ALA A 132 -6.08 19.88 1.60
C ALA A 132 -5.15 20.85 2.33
N ALA A 133 -3.92 20.44 2.65
CA ALA A 133 -2.95 21.31 3.31
C ALA A 133 -2.58 22.56 2.48
N SER A 134 -2.53 22.46 1.15
CA SER A 134 -2.26 23.63 0.28
C SER A 134 -3.42 24.63 0.21
N ASP A 135 -4.66 24.19 0.48
CA ASP A 135 -5.84 25.07 0.46
C ASP A 135 -5.98 25.92 1.74
N TYR A 136 -5.28 25.54 2.82
CA TYR A 136 -5.26 26.28 4.10
C TYR A 136 -4.15 27.34 4.20
N ASP A 137 -3.26 27.44 3.21
CA ASP A 137 -2.17 28.42 3.18
C ASP A 137 -2.58 29.76 2.51
N TYR A 138 -3.89 30.05 2.44
CA TYR A 138 -4.48 31.30 1.89
C TYR A 138 -4.93 32.29 2.96
#